data_AF-A0AAE6YF26-F1
#
_entry.id   AF-A0AAE6YF26-F1
#
_cell.length_a   1.000
_cell.length_b   1.000
_cell.length_c   1.000
_cell.angle_alpha   90.00
_cell.angle_beta   90.00
_cell.angle_gamma   90.00
#
_symmetry.space_group_name_H-M   'P 1'
#
loop_
_entity.id
_entity.type
_entity.pdbx_description
1 polymer ?
#
loop_
_entity_poly.entity_id
_entity_poly.type
_entity_poly.pdbx_seq_one_letter_code
_entity_poly.pdbx_strand_id
1 'polypeptide(L)'
;MAHHTTPPAAGTVSIGPSTADAYRLLPLPETLTGPHLDGHVCVWGGETLTPHTAVDLGSRRIGDRRAFPRACRGCTAKVAMLGLQIHGRDCDDCDGDCAVGRALGRIIRAATR
;
A
#
# COMPACT_ATOMS: atom_id res chain seq x y z
N MET A 1 -45.44 28.67 -20.21
CA MET A 1 -45.15 27.50 -19.35
C MET A 1 -43.80 26.93 -19.80
N ALA A 2 -42.70 27.38 -19.19
CA ALA A 2 -41.34 26.97 -19.56
C ALA A 2 -40.81 25.94 -18.54
N HIS A 3 -40.67 24.71 -18.99
CA HIS A 3 -40.04 23.61 -18.25
C HIS A 3 -38.52 23.74 -18.36
N HIS A 4 -37.88 24.19 -17.28
CA HIS A 4 -36.43 24.11 -17.12
C HIS A 4 -36.10 22.76 -16.49
N THR A 5 -35.40 21.90 -17.24
CA THR A 5 -34.83 20.66 -16.73
C THR A 5 -33.46 20.97 -16.12
N THR A 6 -33.35 20.84 -14.80
CA THR A 6 -32.07 20.88 -14.08
C THR A 6 -31.31 19.56 -14.31
N PRO A 7 -30.02 19.57 -14.70
CA PRO A 7 -29.21 18.36 -14.74
C PRO A 7 -28.85 17.88 -13.31
N PRO A 8 -28.72 16.56 -13.07
CA PRO A 8 -28.32 16.07 -11.76
C PRO A 8 -26.86 16.47 -11.45
N ALA A 9 -26.64 16.96 -10.24
CA ALA A 9 -25.32 17.29 -9.71
C ALA A 9 -24.40 16.06 -9.80
N ALA A 10 -23.23 16.26 -10.40
CA ALA A 10 -22.17 15.26 -10.45
C ALA A 10 -21.78 14.86 -9.02
N GLY A 11 -22.15 13.65 -8.61
CA GLY A 11 -21.71 13.07 -7.36
C GLY A 11 -20.19 12.89 -7.40
N THR A 12 -19.49 13.48 -6.44
CA THR A 12 -18.08 13.17 -6.18
C THR A 12 -17.98 11.70 -5.79
N VAL A 13 -17.53 10.86 -6.72
CA VAL A 13 -17.15 9.48 -6.40
C VAL A 13 -15.93 9.56 -5.49
N SER A 14 -16.10 9.25 -4.20
CA SER A 14 -14.97 8.96 -3.32
C SER A 14 -14.34 7.66 -3.80
N ILE A 15 -13.37 7.78 -4.72
CA ILE A 15 -12.48 6.68 -5.07
C ILE A 15 -11.67 6.42 -3.79
N GLY A 16 -12.02 5.36 -3.05
CA GLY A 16 -11.22 4.90 -1.92
C GLY A 16 -9.77 4.69 -2.35
N PRO A 17 -8.80 4.71 -1.42
CA PRO A 17 -7.39 4.62 -1.77
C PRO A 17 -7.12 3.41 -2.66
N SER A 18 -6.44 3.68 -3.77
CA SER A 18 -6.06 2.66 -4.73
C SER A 18 -5.16 1.61 -4.05
N THR A 19 -5.05 0.41 -4.61
CA THR A 19 -4.18 -0.63 -4.04
C THR A 19 -2.72 -0.14 -3.96
N ALA A 20 -2.28 0.70 -4.91
CA ALA A 20 -0.97 1.34 -4.89
C ALA A 20 -0.80 2.28 -3.69
N ASP A 21 -1.83 3.05 -3.32
CA ASP A 21 -1.81 3.91 -2.13
C ASP A 21 -1.79 3.07 -0.84
N ALA A 22 -2.46 1.92 -0.83
CA ALA A 22 -2.45 1.02 0.30
C ALA A 22 -1.04 0.52 0.64
N TYR A 23 -0.20 0.21 -0.36
CA TYR A 23 1.18 -0.25 -0.10
C TYR A 23 2.07 0.82 0.55
N ARG A 24 1.70 2.11 0.44
CA ARG A 24 2.43 3.20 1.11
C ARG A 24 2.26 3.17 2.63
N LEU A 25 1.22 2.50 3.13
CA LEU A 25 0.99 2.28 4.56
C LEU A 25 2.02 1.34 5.18
N LEU A 26 2.70 0.51 4.37
CA LEU A 26 3.71 -0.40 4.90
C LEU A 26 4.97 0.39 5.26
N PRO A 27 5.50 0.24 6.49
CA PRO A 27 6.71 0.92 6.90
C PRO A 27 7.91 0.38 6.12
N LEU A 28 8.77 1.29 5.66
CA LEU A 28 10.07 0.92 5.14
C LEU A 28 11.09 0.90 6.28
N PRO A 29 12.12 0.06 6.20
CA PRO A 29 13.27 0.15 7.10
C PRO A 29 13.92 1.52 7.02
N GLU A 30 14.50 1.95 8.14
CA GLU A 30 15.21 3.24 8.25
C GLU A 30 16.49 3.27 7.40
N THR A 31 17.12 2.10 7.22
CA THR A 31 18.36 1.94 6.47
C THR A 31 18.09 1.22 5.16
N LEU A 32 18.18 1.96 4.05
CA LEU A 32 18.05 1.44 2.69
C LEU A 32 19.27 1.81 1.86
N THR A 33 19.88 0.81 1.24
CA THR A 33 20.97 1.00 0.27
C THR A 33 20.42 1.38 -1.11
N GLY A 34 21.29 1.86 -2.01
CA GLY A 34 20.91 2.19 -3.40
C GLY A 34 20.07 1.10 -4.08
N PRO A 35 20.51 -0.17 -4.10
CA PRO A 35 19.72 -1.28 -4.66
C PRO A 35 18.29 -1.42 -4.09
N HIS A 36 18.08 -1.11 -2.79
CA HIS A 36 16.75 -1.12 -2.20
C HIS A 36 15.90 0.05 -2.71
N LEU A 37 16.49 1.26 -2.75
CA LEU A 37 15.82 2.48 -3.21
C LEU A 37 15.43 2.42 -4.69
N ASP A 38 16.24 1.71 -5.49
CA ASP A 38 16.00 1.49 -6.92
C ASP A 38 15.10 0.26 -7.20
N GLY A 39 14.69 -0.47 -6.16
CA GLY A 39 13.75 -1.58 -6.27
C GLY A 39 14.34 -2.86 -6.89
N HIS A 40 15.67 -3.01 -6.87
CA HIS A 40 16.37 -4.21 -7.35
C HIS A 40 16.41 -5.34 -6.33
N VAL A 41 16.38 -5.00 -5.04
CA VAL A 41 16.35 -5.97 -3.93
C VAL A 41 15.16 -5.71 -3.02
N CYS A 42 14.70 -6.76 -2.36
CA CYS A 42 13.60 -6.69 -1.41
C CYS A 42 13.97 -5.76 -0.26
N VAL A 43 13.15 -4.73 -0.02
CA VAL A 43 13.39 -3.77 1.07
C VAL A 43 13.47 -4.42 2.46
N TRP A 44 12.88 -5.60 2.67
CA TRP A 44 12.85 -6.26 3.98
C TRP A 44 13.74 -7.50 4.09
N GLY A 45 13.93 -8.25 3.00
CA GLY A 45 14.69 -9.51 3.01
C GLY A 45 16.05 -9.43 2.31
N GLY A 46 16.30 -8.39 1.53
CA GLY A 46 17.57 -8.17 0.81
C GLY A 46 17.79 -9.05 -0.41
N GLU A 47 16.91 -10.00 -0.71
CA GLU A 47 17.01 -10.86 -1.89
C GLU A 47 16.81 -10.07 -3.19
N THR A 48 17.47 -10.50 -4.27
CA THR A 48 17.29 -9.92 -5.59
C THR A 48 15.87 -10.19 -6.09
N LEU A 49 15.22 -9.13 -6.57
CA LEU A 49 13.87 -9.19 -7.08
C LEU A 49 13.86 -9.45 -8.58
N THR A 50 12.92 -10.28 -9.01
CA THR A 50 12.58 -10.40 -10.43
C THR A 50 11.33 -9.58 -10.73
N PRO A 51 11.13 -9.11 -11.97
CA PRO A 51 9.90 -8.42 -12.34
C PRO A 51 8.61 -9.21 -12.06
N HIS A 52 8.68 -10.54 -12.00
CA HIS A 52 7.53 -11.41 -11.79
C HIS A 52 7.13 -11.57 -10.31
N THR A 53 8.10 -11.48 -9.41
CA THR A 53 7.91 -11.71 -7.96
C THR A 53 7.93 -10.44 -7.13
N ALA A 54 8.32 -9.31 -7.73
CA ALA A 54 8.36 -8.01 -7.08
C ALA A 54 6.95 -7.42 -6.89
N VAL A 55 6.69 -6.94 -5.69
CA VAL A 55 5.57 -6.08 -5.33
C VAL A 55 6.06 -4.64 -5.33
N ASP A 56 5.38 -3.77 -6.06
CA ASP A 56 5.64 -2.33 -6.07
C ASP A 56 5.04 -1.68 -4.82
N LEU A 57 5.88 -1.02 -4.02
CA LEU A 57 5.44 -0.36 -2.77
C LEU A 57 5.08 1.13 -2.97
N GLY A 58 5.02 1.56 -4.24
CA GLY A 58 4.79 2.93 -4.65
C GLY A 58 6.03 3.80 -4.50
N SER A 59 6.12 4.86 -5.31
CA SER A 59 7.24 5.80 -5.23
C SER A 59 7.21 6.63 -3.94
N ARG A 60 8.35 6.78 -3.27
CA ARG A 60 8.50 7.56 -2.03
C ARG A 60 9.65 8.56 -2.17
N ARG A 61 9.57 9.68 -1.46
CA ARG A 61 10.69 10.62 -1.32
C ARG A 61 11.47 10.22 -0.07
N ILE A 62 12.73 9.82 -0.23
CA ILE A 62 13.62 9.38 0.85
C ILE A 62 14.87 10.25 0.77
N GLY A 63 15.01 11.16 1.74
CA GLY A 63 15.92 12.30 1.63
C GLY A 63 15.62 13.15 0.38
N ASP A 64 16.65 13.47 -0.38
CA ASP A 64 16.53 14.26 -1.61
C ASP A 64 16.21 13.43 -2.86
N ARG A 65 16.10 12.10 -2.72
CA ARG A 65 15.89 11.19 -3.85
C ARG A 65 14.45 10.68 -3.93
N ARG A 66 13.94 10.55 -5.16
CA ARG A 66 12.75 9.74 -5.45
C ARG A 66 13.16 8.27 -5.54
N ALA A 67 12.63 7.45 -4.64
CA ALA A 67 12.84 6.01 -4.56
C ALA A 67 11.62 5.26 -5.09
N PHE A 68 11.86 4.06 -5.60
CA PHE A 68 10.85 3.12 -6.11
C PHE A 68 11.00 1.77 -5.40
N PRO A 69 10.78 1.74 -4.06
CA PRO A 69 10.99 0.56 -3.25
C PRO A 69 10.10 -0.59 -3.72
N ARG A 70 10.68 -1.80 -3.74
CA ARG A 70 9.99 -3.04 -4.07
C ARG A 70 10.27 -4.09 -3.01
N ALA A 71 9.37 -5.06 -2.89
CA ALA A 71 9.52 -6.17 -1.97
C ALA A 71 9.14 -7.49 -2.63
N CYS A 72 9.59 -8.62 -2.09
CA CYS A 72 9.01 -9.89 -2.48
C CYS A 72 7.61 -10.04 -1.89
N ARG A 73 6.84 -10.94 -2.49
CA ARG A 73 5.51 -11.34 -2.00
C ARG A 73 5.52 -11.81 -0.55
N GLY A 74 6.48 -12.65 -0.16
CA GLY A 74 6.57 -13.21 1.19
C GLY A 74 6.76 -12.15 2.28
N CYS A 75 7.74 -11.25 2.10
CA CYS A 75 7.96 -10.15 3.04
C CYS A 75 6.80 -9.16 3.04
N THR A 76 6.20 -8.87 1.89
CA THR A 76 5.00 -8.02 1.79
C THR A 76 3.86 -8.58 2.63
N ALA A 77 3.54 -9.87 2.50
CA ALA A 77 2.51 -10.52 3.31
C ALA A 77 2.85 -10.45 4.80
N LYS A 78 4.10 -10.76 5.18
CA LYS A 78 4.56 -10.74 6.58
C LYS A 78 4.41 -9.35 7.22
N VAL A 79 4.86 -8.31 6.55
CA VAL A 79 4.80 -6.93 7.07
C VAL A 79 3.36 -6.43 7.11
N ALA A 80 2.53 -6.76 6.11
CA ALA A 80 1.12 -6.41 6.14
C ALA A 80 0.34 -7.13 7.25
N MET A 81 0.64 -8.41 7.52
CA MET A 81 0.07 -9.15 8.66
C MET A 81 0.45 -8.51 9.99
N LEU A 82 1.73 -8.16 10.17
CA LEU A 82 2.20 -7.47 11.38
C LEU A 82 1.51 -6.11 11.54
N GLY A 83 1.42 -5.33 10.46
CA GLY A 83 0.72 -4.05 10.45
C GLY A 83 -0.75 -4.20 10.82
N LEU A 84 -1.43 -5.25 10.32
CA LEU A 84 -2.83 -5.51 10.65
C LEU A 84 -3.00 -5.87 12.13
N GLN A 85 -2.08 -6.66 12.67
CA GLN A 85 -2.08 -7.05 14.07
C GLN A 85 -1.84 -5.85 15.00
N ILE A 86 -0.89 -4.98 14.68
CA ILE A 86 -0.64 -3.75 15.45
C ILE A 86 -1.85 -2.83 15.34
N HIS A 87 -2.35 -2.59 14.13
CA HIS A 87 -3.50 -1.73 13.91
C HIS A 87 -4.73 -2.18 14.70
N GLY A 88 -5.05 -3.48 14.67
CA GLY A 88 -6.20 -4.01 15.41
C GLY A 88 -6.07 -3.88 16.94
N ARG A 89 -4.86 -3.72 17.48
CA ARG A 89 -4.63 -3.48 18.92
C ARG A 89 -4.79 -2.01 19.29
N ASP A 90 -4.39 -1.10 18.40
CA ASP A 90 -4.27 0.33 18.69
C ASP A 90 -5.43 1.16 18.11
N CYS A 91 -6.34 0.52 17.37
CA CYS A 91 -7.50 1.18 16.78
C CYS A 91 -8.76 0.78 17.55
N ASP A 92 -9.29 1.74 18.31
CA ASP A 92 -10.46 1.56 19.17
C ASP A 92 -11.73 1.17 18.38
N ASP A 93 -11.80 1.56 17.11
CA ASP A 93 -12.93 1.28 16.21
C ASP A 93 -12.64 0.15 15.19
N CYS A 94 -11.61 -0.68 15.43
CA CYS A 94 -11.26 -1.73 14.48
C CYS A 94 -12.14 -2.98 14.65
N ASP A 95 -13.30 -2.99 13.99
CA ASP A 95 -14.16 -4.17 13.81
C ASP A 95 -13.68 -5.13 12.71
N GLY A 96 -12.52 -4.86 12.11
CA GLY A 96 -11.98 -5.59 10.95
C GLY A 96 -12.39 -5.01 9.61
N ASP A 97 -13.28 -4.01 9.58
CA ASP A 97 -13.74 -3.31 8.38
C ASP A 97 -13.35 -1.83 8.36
N CYS A 98 -12.47 -1.37 9.26
CA CYS A 98 -11.88 -0.03 9.13
C CYS A 98 -11.04 0.09 7.83
N ALA A 99 -10.85 1.32 7.33
CA ALA A 99 -10.18 1.55 6.04
C ALA A 99 -8.74 1.00 6.00
N VAL A 100 -7.99 1.14 7.10
CA VAL A 100 -6.61 0.63 7.23
C VAL A 100 -6.60 -0.90 7.30
N GLY A 101 -7.46 -1.50 8.11
CA GLY A 101 -7.63 -2.95 8.21
C GLY A 101 -7.97 -3.59 6.86
N ARG A 102 -8.94 -3.01 6.13
CA ARG A 102 -9.28 -3.44 4.75
C ARG A 102 -8.10 -3.30 3.79
N ALA A 103 -7.33 -2.21 3.88
CA ALA A 103 -6.18 -1.98 3.01
C ALA A 103 -5.09 -3.06 3.25
N LEU A 104 -4.75 -3.33 4.50
CA LEU A 104 -3.78 -4.36 4.88
C LEU A 104 -4.27 -5.76 4.51
N GLY A 105 -5.55 -6.07 4.75
CA GLY A 105 -6.15 -7.34 4.33
C GLY A 105 -6.14 -7.57 2.81
N ARG A 106 -6.35 -6.51 2.01
CA ARG A 106 -6.19 -6.57 0.55
C ARG A 106 -4.75 -6.86 0.15
N ILE A 107 -3.78 -6.23 0.80
CA ILE A 107 -2.35 -6.46 0.54
C ILE A 107 -1.98 -7.92 0.83
N ILE A 108 -2.39 -8.46 1.99
CA ILE A 108 -2.08 -9.85 2.37
C ILE A 108 -2.61 -10.81 1.29
N ARG A 109 -3.88 -10.68 0.89
CA ARG A 109 -4.49 -11.53 -0.14
C ARG A 109 -3.83 -11.39 -1.51
N ALA A 110 -3.34 -10.22 -1.87
CA ALA A 110 -2.63 -10.00 -3.13
C ALA A 110 -1.23 -10.62 -3.11
N ALA A 111 -0.56 -10.58 -1.94
CA ALA A 111 0.79 -11.08 -1.76
C ALA A 111 0.87 -12.61 -1.59
N THR A 112 -0.23 -13.28 -1.23
CA THR A 112 -0.26 -14.74 -1.03
C THR A 112 -0.81 -15.54 -2.22
N ARG A 113 -1.22 -14.86 -3.29
CA ARG A 113 -1.56 -15.48 -4.60
C ARG A 113 -0.31 -15.68 -5.43
#